data_AF-A0A967TX72-F1
#
_entry.id   AF-A0A967TX72-F1
#
_cell.length_a   1.000
_cell.length_b   1.000
_cell.length_c   1.000
_cell.angle_alpha   90.00
_cell.angle_beta   90.00
_cell.angle_gamma   90.00
#
_symmetry.space_group_name_H-M   'P 1'
#
loop_
_entity.id
_entity.type
_entity.pdbx_description
1 polymer ?
#
loop_
_entity_poly.entity_id
_entity_poly.type
_entity_poly.pdbx_seq_one_letter_code
_entity_poly.pdbx_strand_id
1 'polypeptide(L)'
;TEDNGDFEQNIRLAMLKVLAQFRQGGMDVIAEYSQSFDDPEQEQAAVATYIQLLHTAMQAIYLSVLEKEGVNAATLSKSQEAFFDDAISALNASHHYGSPFLLELESYDHRQASGLQITRTPGKKLVYLGFTMLITGVFLLFYIHHQRLWVRLQDHSNHVRIIMAGSRARHQRDFKHDFLKLADDLKVITGNRD
;
A
#
# COMPACT_ATOMS: atom_id res chain seq x y z
N THR A 1 -46.56 -30.89 15.21
CA THR A 1 -45.75 -30.01 16.07
C THR A 1 -44.86 -30.78 17.04
N GLU A 2 -45.07 -32.08 17.27
CA GLU A 2 -44.19 -32.93 18.11
C GLU A 2 -42.80 -33.23 17.50
N ASP A 3 -42.70 -33.34 16.17
CA ASP A 3 -41.46 -33.71 15.45
C ASP A 3 -40.30 -32.69 15.59
N ASN A 4 -40.61 -31.39 15.73
CA ASN A 4 -39.57 -30.36 15.87
C ASN A 4 -38.83 -30.42 17.22
N GLY A 5 -39.50 -30.85 18.29
CA GLY A 5 -38.90 -30.93 19.63
C GLY A 5 -37.83 -32.03 19.70
N ASP A 6 -38.13 -33.19 19.13
CA ASP A 6 -37.21 -34.33 19.08
C ASP A 6 -36.00 -34.01 18.18
N PHE A 7 -36.20 -33.32 17.07
CA PHE A 7 -35.12 -32.90 16.17
C PHE A 7 -34.14 -31.93 16.84
N GLU A 8 -34.64 -30.88 17.51
CA GLU A 8 -33.79 -29.93 18.24
C GLU A 8 -33.03 -30.61 19.38
N GLN A 9 -33.68 -31.54 20.08
CA GLN A 9 -33.05 -32.31 21.14
C GLN A 9 -31.93 -33.21 20.60
N ASN A 10 -32.17 -33.87 19.47
CA ASN A 10 -31.17 -34.71 18.80
C ASN A 10 -29.96 -33.90 18.33
N ILE A 11 -30.16 -32.71 17.75
CA ILE A 11 -29.06 -31.82 17.36
C ILE A 11 -28.26 -31.38 18.59
N ARG A 12 -28.94 -30.98 19.66
CA ARG A 12 -28.27 -30.56 20.90
C ARG A 12 -27.43 -31.69 21.49
N LEU A 13 -27.96 -32.91 21.51
CA LEU A 13 -27.24 -34.10 21.95
C LEU A 13 -26.03 -34.40 21.05
N ALA A 14 -26.18 -34.25 19.73
CA ALA A 14 -25.07 -34.41 18.79
C ALA A 14 -23.96 -33.37 19.03
N MET A 15 -24.30 -32.08 19.19
CA MET A 15 -23.33 -31.02 19.50
C MET A 15 -22.62 -31.28 20.83
N LEU A 16 -23.35 -31.67 21.87
CA LEU A 16 -22.77 -32.01 23.17
C LEU A 16 -21.84 -33.23 23.07
N LYS A 17 -22.19 -34.22 22.27
CA LYS A 17 -21.35 -35.40 22.02
C LYS A 17 -20.05 -35.00 21.31
N VAL A 18 -20.13 -34.19 20.25
CA VAL A 18 -18.96 -33.68 19.51
C VAL A 18 -18.04 -32.87 20.43
N LEU A 19 -18.59 -31.96 21.24
CA LEU A 19 -17.81 -31.21 22.24
C LEU A 19 -17.15 -32.12 23.27
N ALA A 20 -17.86 -33.14 23.76
CA ALA A 20 -17.32 -34.10 24.71
C ALA A 20 -16.18 -34.94 24.12
N GLN A 21 -16.30 -35.34 22.85
CA GLN A 21 -15.26 -36.06 22.10
C GLN A 21 -14.05 -35.17 21.85
N PHE A 22 -14.26 -33.93 21.40
CA PHE A 22 -13.17 -32.96 21.20
C PHE A 22 -12.38 -32.70 22.50
N ARG A 23 -13.05 -32.69 23.66
CA ARG A 23 -12.38 -32.54 24.96
C ARG A 23 -11.48 -33.73 25.35
N GLN A 24 -11.73 -34.93 24.81
CA GLN A 24 -10.97 -36.13 25.17
C GLN A 24 -9.71 -36.33 24.33
N GLY A 25 -9.74 -35.94 23.05
CA GLY A 25 -8.62 -36.19 22.14
C GLY A 25 -8.52 -35.18 20.99
N GLY A 26 -9.05 -33.97 21.15
CA GLY A 26 -8.98 -32.93 20.12
C GLY A 26 -9.60 -33.37 18.79
N MET A 27 -8.94 -32.98 17.69
CA MET A 27 -9.33 -33.37 16.34
C MET A 27 -8.89 -34.80 15.97
N ASP A 28 -8.04 -35.47 16.76
CA ASP A 28 -7.56 -36.82 16.44
C ASP A 28 -8.66 -37.88 16.59
N VAL A 29 -9.65 -37.61 17.44
CA VAL A 29 -10.85 -38.45 17.59
C VAL A 29 -11.63 -38.55 16.27
N ILE A 30 -11.50 -37.56 15.38
CA ILE A 30 -12.11 -37.59 14.06
C ILE A 30 -11.45 -38.64 13.19
N ALA A 31 -10.12 -38.81 13.28
CA ALA A 31 -9.40 -39.83 12.51
C ALA A 31 -9.78 -41.26 12.94
N GLU A 32 -10.23 -41.45 14.18
CA GLU A 32 -10.78 -42.73 14.64
C GLU A 32 -12.21 -42.97 14.09
N TYR A 33 -13.03 -41.92 14.00
CA TYR A 33 -14.36 -42.00 13.41
C TYR A 33 -14.33 -42.19 11.88
N SER A 34 -13.35 -41.59 11.21
CA SER A 34 -13.20 -41.62 9.76
C SER A 34 -12.83 -43.01 9.22
N GLN A 35 -12.13 -43.82 10.01
CA GLN A 35 -11.78 -45.23 9.70
C GLN A 35 -12.99 -46.17 9.54
N SER A 36 -14.20 -45.74 9.92
CA SER A 36 -15.41 -46.55 9.78
C SER A 36 -16.08 -46.44 8.40
N PHE A 37 -15.60 -45.55 7.53
CA PHE A 37 -16.13 -45.36 6.19
C PHE A 37 -15.21 -46.02 5.16
N ASP A 38 -15.78 -46.89 4.31
CA ASP A 38 -15.04 -47.54 3.22
C ASP A 38 -14.89 -46.63 1.98
N ASP A 39 -15.72 -45.58 1.89
CA ASP A 39 -15.77 -44.64 0.76
C ASP A 39 -15.09 -43.31 1.13
N PRO A 40 -14.02 -42.90 0.40
CA PRO A 40 -13.29 -41.67 0.69
C PRO A 40 -14.13 -40.40 0.53
N GLU A 41 -15.22 -40.41 -0.26
CA GLU A 41 -16.10 -39.24 -0.42
C GLU A 41 -16.99 -39.05 0.83
N GLN A 42 -17.53 -40.16 1.34
CA GLN A 42 -18.35 -40.16 2.56
C GLN A 42 -17.52 -39.83 3.80
N GLU A 43 -16.29 -40.34 3.86
CA GLU A 43 -15.34 -40.02 4.92
C GLU A 43 -15.11 -38.50 5.02
N GLN A 44 -14.77 -37.84 3.90
CA GLN A 44 -14.53 -36.40 3.85
C GLN A 44 -15.78 -35.60 4.23
N ALA A 45 -16.96 -36.00 3.77
CA ALA A 45 -18.22 -35.34 4.10
C ALA A 45 -18.54 -35.46 5.60
N ALA A 46 -18.32 -36.63 6.20
CA ALA A 46 -18.52 -36.86 7.63
C ALA A 46 -17.55 -36.04 8.48
N VAL A 47 -16.27 -36.01 8.10
CA VAL A 47 -15.23 -35.19 8.74
C VAL A 47 -15.57 -33.70 8.68
N ALA A 48 -15.94 -33.20 7.49
CA ALA A 48 -16.32 -31.80 7.31
C ALA A 48 -17.56 -31.44 8.16
N THR A 49 -18.54 -32.33 8.22
CA THR A 49 -19.75 -32.15 9.05
C THR A 49 -19.38 -32.08 10.53
N TYR A 50 -18.49 -32.96 11.00
CA TYR A 50 -18.01 -32.93 12.39
C TYR A 50 -17.33 -31.60 12.71
N ILE A 51 -16.38 -31.17 11.88
CA ILE A 51 -15.65 -29.90 12.06
C ILE A 51 -16.63 -28.73 12.07
N GLN A 52 -17.61 -28.72 11.16
CA GLN A 52 -18.62 -27.69 11.10
C GLN A 52 -19.49 -27.65 12.37
N LEU A 53 -19.96 -28.80 12.87
CA LEU A 53 -20.75 -28.88 14.09
C LEU A 53 -19.94 -28.41 15.31
N LEU A 54 -18.68 -28.81 15.41
CA LEU A 54 -17.78 -28.37 16.46
C LEU A 54 -17.58 -26.85 16.40
N HIS A 55 -17.26 -26.31 15.22
CA HIS A 55 -17.06 -24.89 15.00
C HIS A 55 -18.32 -24.09 15.39
N THR A 56 -19.51 -24.50 14.92
CA THR A 56 -20.78 -23.85 15.27
C THR A 56 -21.04 -23.89 16.78
N ALA A 57 -20.80 -25.03 17.44
CA ALA A 57 -20.99 -25.15 18.88
C ALA A 57 -20.00 -24.27 19.68
N MET A 58 -18.73 -24.25 19.29
CA MET A 58 -17.70 -23.40 19.90
C MET A 58 -17.97 -21.92 19.67
N GLN A 59 -18.48 -21.54 18.49
CA GLN A 59 -18.83 -20.17 18.17
C GLN A 59 -19.99 -19.67 19.04
N ALA A 60 -21.00 -20.52 19.28
CA ALA A 60 -22.08 -20.20 20.22
C ALA A 60 -21.55 -19.94 21.64
N ILE A 61 -20.58 -20.74 22.09
CA ILE A 61 -19.92 -20.53 23.38
C ILE A 61 -19.13 -19.21 23.38
N TYR A 62 -18.35 -18.93 22.33
CA TYR A 62 -17.56 -17.71 22.21
C TYR A 62 -18.43 -16.45 22.24
N LEU A 63 -19.53 -16.43 21.48
CA LEU A 63 -20.50 -15.33 21.52
C LEU A 63 -21.11 -15.14 22.92
N SER A 64 -21.42 -16.23 23.62
CA SER A 64 -21.93 -16.17 25.00
C SER A 64 -20.92 -15.61 26.00
N VAL A 65 -19.61 -15.78 25.76
CA VAL A 65 -18.55 -15.20 26.58
C VAL A 65 -18.39 -13.71 26.28
N LEU A 66 -18.40 -13.33 25.00
CA LEU A 66 -18.35 -11.91 24.59
C LEU A 66 -19.50 -11.10 25.19
N GLU A 67 -20.71 -11.66 25.19
CA GLU A 67 -21.87 -11.02 25.82
C GLU A 67 -21.68 -10.79 27.32
N LYS A 68 -21.11 -11.78 28.04
CA LYS A 68 -20.81 -11.67 29.48
C LYS A 68 -19.75 -10.62 29.79
N GLU A 69 -18.77 -10.46 28.90
CA GLU A 69 -17.72 -9.43 28.99
C GLU A 69 -18.23 -8.03 28.55
N GLY A 70 -19.53 -7.90 28.25
CA GLY A 70 -20.14 -6.62 27.84
C GLY A 70 -19.79 -6.21 26.40
N VAL A 71 -19.19 -7.10 25.61
CA VAL A 71 -18.92 -6.87 24.19
C VAL A 71 -20.19 -7.21 23.41
N ASN A 72 -20.84 -6.20 22.83
CA ASN A 72 -21.98 -6.41 21.96
C ASN A 72 -21.52 -7.02 20.63
N ALA A 73 -21.47 -8.35 20.59
CA ALA A 73 -21.07 -9.13 19.42
C ALA A 73 -22.28 -9.86 18.82
N ALA A 74 -23.23 -9.11 18.24
CA ALA A 74 -24.26 -9.72 17.40
C ALA A 74 -23.66 -10.42 16.15
N THR A 75 -22.48 -9.94 15.71
CA THR A 75 -21.64 -10.53 14.67
C THR A 75 -20.17 -10.41 15.06
N LEU A 76 -19.36 -11.38 14.64
CA LEU A 76 -17.92 -11.31 14.83
C LEU A 76 -17.31 -10.35 13.80
N SER A 77 -16.41 -9.49 14.23
CA SER A 77 -15.53 -8.76 13.33
C SER A 77 -14.47 -9.71 12.74
N LYS A 78 -13.86 -9.35 11.60
CA LYS A 78 -12.80 -10.15 10.97
C LYS A 78 -11.66 -10.51 11.92
N SER A 79 -11.30 -9.62 12.85
CA SER A 79 -10.25 -9.90 13.85
C SER A 79 -10.70 -10.88 14.92
N GLN A 80 -11.98 -10.86 15.28
CA GLN A 80 -12.55 -11.79 16.26
C GLN A 80 -12.75 -13.18 15.65
N GLU A 81 -13.10 -13.27 14.36
CA GLU A 81 -13.14 -14.53 13.61
C GLU A 81 -11.74 -15.14 13.54
N ALA A 82 -10.73 -14.37 13.11
CA ALA A 82 -9.35 -14.85 13.07
C ALA A 82 -8.85 -15.31 14.45
N PHE A 83 -9.12 -14.52 15.49
CA PHE A 83 -8.77 -14.90 16.86
C PHE A 83 -9.47 -16.20 17.31
N PHE A 84 -10.73 -16.37 16.94
CA PHE A 84 -11.50 -17.58 17.27
C PHE A 84 -10.91 -18.82 16.60
N ASP A 85 -10.57 -18.74 15.31
CA ASP A 85 -9.93 -19.82 14.56
C ASP A 85 -8.54 -20.18 15.14
N ASP A 86 -7.75 -19.15 15.48
CA ASP A 86 -6.45 -19.33 16.13
C ASP A 86 -6.59 -19.98 17.51
N ALA A 87 -7.60 -19.59 18.30
CA ALA A 87 -7.86 -20.15 19.61
C ALA A 87 -8.28 -21.63 19.55
N ILE A 88 -9.13 -22.02 18.59
CA ILE A 88 -9.48 -23.42 18.36
C ILE A 88 -8.23 -24.23 17.96
N SER A 89 -7.42 -23.68 17.05
CA SER A 89 -6.19 -24.32 16.60
C SER A 89 -5.19 -24.51 17.75
N ALA A 90 -5.02 -23.50 18.61
CA ALA A 90 -4.18 -23.56 19.80
C ALA A 90 -4.72 -24.58 20.82
N LEU A 91 -6.04 -24.64 21.01
CA LEU A 91 -6.69 -25.60 21.91
C LEU A 91 -6.48 -27.04 21.41
N ASN A 92 -6.54 -27.28 20.09
CA ASN A 92 -6.22 -28.58 19.53
C ASN A 92 -4.72 -28.94 19.71
N ALA A 93 -3.83 -27.97 19.50
CA ALA A 93 -2.40 -28.16 19.73
C ALA A 93 -2.09 -28.45 21.22
N SER A 94 -2.90 -27.94 22.15
CA SER A 94 -2.70 -28.17 23.59
C SER A 94 -2.80 -29.65 23.97
N HIS A 95 -3.62 -30.44 23.27
CA HIS A 95 -3.70 -31.90 23.47
C HIS A 95 -2.38 -32.60 23.14
N HIS A 96 -1.61 -32.05 22.20
CA HIS A 96 -0.31 -32.56 21.78
C HIS A 96 0.87 -31.95 22.54
N TYR A 97 0.63 -30.96 23.38
CA TYR A 97 1.70 -30.17 24.00
C TYR A 97 2.57 -30.98 24.97
N GLY A 98 2.00 -32.00 25.63
CA GLY A 98 2.73 -33.04 26.37
C GLY A 98 3.47 -32.59 27.65
N SER A 99 3.59 -31.29 27.90
CA SER A 99 4.24 -30.72 29.09
C SER A 99 3.19 -30.33 30.15
N PRO A 100 3.46 -30.57 31.45
CA PRO A 100 2.58 -30.12 32.54
C PRO A 100 2.67 -28.60 32.80
N PHE A 101 3.57 -27.88 32.12
CA PHE A 101 3.77 -26.44 32.30
C PHE A 101 3.29 -25.66 31.09
N LEU A 102 2.21 -24.87 31.24
CA LEU A 102 1.77 -23.93 30.22
C LEU A 102 2.58 -22.64 30.36
N LEU A 103 3.39 -22.33 29.34
CA LEU A 103 4.12 -21.07 29.26
C LEU A 103 3.20 -20.01 28.64
N GLU A 104 2.68 -19.13 29.48
CA GLU A 104 1.95 -17.95 29.04
C GLU A 104 2.88 -16.74 29.01
N LEU A 105 2.73 -15.91 27.98
CA LEU A 105 3.48 -14.67 27.85
C LEU A 105 2.82 -13.60 28.73
N GLU A 106 3.32 -13.40 29.94
CA GLU A 106 2.78 -12.43 30.91
C GLU A 106 2.74 -10.99 30.36
N SER A 107 3.76 -10.60 29.60
CA SER A 107 3.78 -9.32 28.91
C SER A 107 4.67 -9.36 27.67
N TYR A 108 4.20 -8.68 26.63
CA TYR A 108 4.98 -8.43 25.41
C TYR A 108 5.20 -6.93 25.27
N ASP A 109 6.29 -6.42 25.86
CA ASP A 109 6.79 -5.11 25.44
C ASP A 109 7.49 -5.30 24.10
N HIS A 110 6.77 -5.03 23.00
CA HIS A 110 7.33 -5.05 21.65
C HIS A 110 8.33 -3.90 21.49
N ARG A 111 9.49 -4.04 22.12
CA ARG A 111 10.69 -3.27 21.81
C ARG A 111 11.08 -3.71 20.41
N GLN A 112 10.62 -2.98 19.41
CA GLN A 112 11.21 -3.04 18.09
C GLN A 112 12.68 -2.61 18.22
N ALA A 113 13.56 -3.54 18.59
CA ALA A 113 14.95 -3.53 18.20
C ALA A 113 15.03 -3.82 16.70
N SER A 114 14.20 -3.12 15.92
CA SER A 114 14.41 -3.03 14.51
C SER A 114 15.64 -2.14 14.39
N GLY A 115 16.74 -2.72 13.93
CA GLY A 115 17.69 -1.99 13.10
C GLY A 115 17.03 -1.47 11.82
N LEU A 116 15.76 -1.03 11.86
CA LEU A 116 15.22 -0.05 10.94
C LEU A 116 16.10 1.16 11.16
N GLN A 117 17.09 1.29 10.29
CA GLN A 117 17.52 2.60 9.86
C GLN A 117 16.25 3.33 9.47
N ILE A 118 15.71 4.11 10.40
CA ILE A 118 14.82 5.21 10.09
C ILE A 118 15.71 6.12 9.23
N THR A 119 15.67 5.92 7.91
CA THR A 119 16.37 6.73 6.91
C THR A 119 15.66 8.09 6.80
N ARG A 120 15.34 8.69 7.94
CA ARG A 120 15.02 10.10 8.02
C ARG A 120 16.35 10.82 7.91
N THR A 121 16.88 10.91 6.70
CA THR A 121 18.08 11.67 6.40
C THR A 121 17.72 13.15 6.49
N PRO A 122 18.10 13.87 7.57
CA PRO A 122 17.66 15.25 7.81
C PRO A 122 18.27 16.27 6.81
N GLY A 123 18.98 15.81 5.78
CA GLY A 123 19.53 16.63 4.69
C GLY A 123 18.81 16.51 3.35
N LYS A 124 17.76 15.66 3.21
CA LYS A 124 17.09 15.40 1.91
C LYS A 124 16.67 16.71 1.22
N LYS A 125 16.06 17.65 1.95
CA LYS A 125 15.59 18.92 1.39
C LYS A 125 16.72 19.77 0.77
N LEU A 126 17.90 19.78 1.38
CA LEU A 126 19.06 20.54 0.88
C LEU A 126 19.60 19.93 -0.43
N VAL A 127 19.61 18.60 -0.54
CA VAL A 127 20.05 17.90 -1.75
C VAL A 127 19.13 18.18 -2.92
N TYR A 128 17.80 18.13 -2.71
CA TYR A 128 16.84 18.48 -3.77
C TYR A 128 16.98 19.95 -4.17
N LEU A 129 17.19 20.87 -3.23
CA LEU A 129 17.43 22.29 -3.54
C LEU A 129 18.67 22.45 -4.45
N GLY A 130 19.78 21.78 -4.12
CA GLY A 130 21.00 21.82 -4.92
C GLY A 130 20.82 21.22 -6.32
N PHE A 131 20.14 20.08 -6.41
CA PHE A 131 19.84 19.45 -7.69
C PHE A 131 18.95 20.33 -8.57
N THR A 132 17.90 20.94 -8.01
CA THR A 132 17.05 21.90 -8.72
C THR A 132 17.86 23.10 -9.21
N MET A 133 18.73 23.68 -8.35
CA MET A 133 19.57 24.81 -8.73
C MET A 133 20.55 24.46 -9.86
N LEU A 134 21.11 23.25 -9.85
CA LEU A 134 22.01 22.77 -10.90
C LEU A 134 21.29 22.61 -12.24
N ILE A 135 20.11 21.98 -12.25
CA ILE A 135 19.28 21.87 -13.45
C ILE A 135 18.96 23.27 -14.00
N THR A 136 18.50 24.19 -13.15
CA THR A 136 18.22 25.57 -13.54
C THR A 136 19.45 26.26 -14.13
N GLY A 137 20.63 26.11 -13.52
CA GLY A 137 21.88 26.67 -14.03
C GLY A 137 22.26 26.14 -15.43
N VAL A 138 22.07 24.85 -15.67
CA VAL A 138 22.27 24.25 -17.00
C VAL A 138 21.28 24.85 -18.01
N PHE A 139 20.00 24.98 -17.65
CA PHE A 139 19.02 25.64 -18.52
C PHE A 139 19.40 27.09 -18.83
N LEU A 140 19.81 27.87 -17.84
CA LEU A 140 20.29 29.25 -18.04
C LEU A 140 21.47 29.31 -19.02
N LEU A 141 22.42 28.38 -18.92
CA LEU A 141 23.56 28.31 -19.84
C LEU A 141 23.10 28.01 -21.28
N PHE A 142 22.12 27.12 -21.44
CA PHE A 142 21.57 26.81 -22.77
C PHE A 142 20.73 27.96 -23.35
N TYR A 143 20.01 28.72 -22.50
CA TYR A 143 19.05 29.74 -22.94
C TYR A 143 19.65 31.13 -23.10
N ILE A 144 20.67 31.50 -22.31
CA ILE A 144 21.38 32.76 -22.47
C ILE A 144 22.29 32.65 -23.68
N HIS A 145 21.74 32.97 -24.85
CA HIS A 145 22.51 33.08 -26.06
C HIS A 145 23.07 34.49 -26.19
N HIS A 146 24.39 34.65 -26.14
CA HIS A 146 25.05 35.93 -26.40
C HIS A 146 24.76 36.38 -27.85
N GLN A 147 24.09 37.51 -28.02
CA GLN A 147 23.87 38.14 -29.32
C GLN A 147 24.89 39.26 -29.48
N ARG A 148 25.72 39.19 -30.53
CA ARG A 148 26.70 40.24 -30.81
C ARG A 148 26.19 41.10 -31.96
N LEU A 149 25.89 42.36 -31.66
CA LEU A 149 25.49 43.38 -32.63
C LEU A 149 26.64 44.38 -32.78
N TRP A 150 26.98 44.70 -34.04
CA TRP A 150 27.93 45.74 -34.38
C TRP A 150 27.22 46.82 -35.18
N VAL A 151 27.31 48.06 -34.71
CA VAL A 151 26.80 49.24 -35.41
C VAL A 151 27.98 50.13 -35.73
N ARG A 152 28.18 50.43 -37.02
CA ARG A 152 29.22 51.34 -37.49
C ARG A 152 28.54 52.54 -38.13
N LEU A 153 28.77 53.73 -37.58
CA LEU A 153 28.35 54.99 -38.17
C LEU A 153 29.52 55.53 -39.01
N GLN A 154 29.26 55.81 -40.29
CA GLN A 154 30.19 56.51 -41.17
C GLN A 154 29.57 57.84 -41.54
N ASP A 155 30.28 58.92 -41.23
CA ASP A 155 29.87 60.27 -41.59
C ASP A 155 30.38 60.60 -43.00
N HIS A 156 29.46 60.93 -43.89
CA HIS A 156 29.77 61.47 -45.21
C HIS A 156 29.14 62.86 -45.28
N SER A 157 29.82 63.79 -45.94
CA SER A 157 29.65 65.25 -45.90
C SER A 157 28.24 65.87 -45.93
N ASN A 158 27.17 65.10 -46.17
CA ASN A 158 25.79 65.56 -45.95
C ASN A 158 24.80 64.45 -45.50
N HIS A 159 25.27 63.23 -45.21
CA HIS A 159 24.45 62.10 -44.76
C HIS A 159 25.25 61.15 -43.84
N VAL A 160 24.64 60.72 -42.74
CA VAL A 160 25.20 59.69 -41.87
C VAL A 160 24.78 58.31 -42.39
N ARG A 161 25.74 57.50 -42.84
CA ARG A 161 25.49 56.12 -43.25
C ARG A 161 25.65 55.20 -42.03
N ILE A 162 24.56 54.60 -41.59
CA ILE A 162 24.55 53.60 -40.50
C ILE A 162 24.64 52.21 -41.13
N ILE A 163 25.73 51.49 -40.86
CA ILE A 163 25.91 50.08 -41.26
C ILE A 163 25.75 49.23 -40.00
N MET A 164 24.68 48.44 -39.96
CA MET A 164 24.44 47.46 -38.90
C MET A 164 24.79 46.06 -39.39
N ALA A 165 25.60 45.34 -38.63
CA ALA A 165 25.89 43.93 -38.85
C ALA A 165 25.69 43.17 -37.55
N GLY A 166 24.94 42.08 -37.59
CA GLY A 166 24.70 41.23 -36.43
C GLY A 166 24.91 39.77 -36.78
N SER A 167 25.46 39.01 -35.85
CA SER A 167 25.64 37.56 -36.02
C SER A 167 25.13 36.83 -34.77
N ARG A 168 24.31 35.79 -35.00
CA ARG A 168 23.73 34.93 -33.97
C ARG A 168 23.97 33.48 -34.35
N ALA A 169 24.56 32.68 -33.46
CA ALA A 169 25.09 31.36 -33.80
C ALA A 169 24.00 30.27 -33.96
N ARG A 170 22.77 30.47 -33.46
CA ARG A 170 21.60 29.61 -33.74
C ARG A 170 20.31 30.45 -33.88
N HIS A 171 19.36 29.94 -34.68
CA HIS A 171 18.09 30.58 -35.10
C HIS A 171 18.24 31.77 -36.06
N GLN A 172 18.91 31.55 -37.19
CA GLN A 172 19.12 32.55 -38.24
C GLN A 172 17.83 33.06 -38.89
N ARG A 173 16.74 32.27 -38.86
CA ARG A 173 15.43 32.63 -39.42
C ARG A 173 14.72 33.71 -38.61
N ASP A 174 14.65 33.56 -37.29
CA ASP A 174 13.98 34.53 -36.41
C ASP A 174 14.81 35.81 -36.25
N PHE A 175 16.14 35.66 -36.17
CA PHE A 175 17.05 36.80 -36.13
C PHE A 175 16.93 37.71 -37.35
N LYS A 176 16.71 37.16 -38.56
CA LYS A 176 16.52 37.98 -39.76
C LYS A 176 15.26 38.83 -39.68
N HIS A 177 14.17 38.30 -39.12
CA HIS A 177 12.92 39.04 -39.00
C HIS A 177 13.02 40.16 -37.95
N ASP A 178 13.60 39.87 -36.79
CA ASP A 178 13.81 40.87 -35.73
C ASP A 178 14.83 41.94 -36.15
N PHE A 179 15.90 41.55 -36.86
CA PHE A 179 16.88 42.48 -37.41
C PHE A 179 16.29 43.38 -38.50
N LEU A 180 15.43 42.84 -39.37
CA LEU A 180 14.74 43.64 -40.38
C LEU A 180 13.75 44.62 -39.74
N LYS A 181 13.01 44.23 -38.69
CA LYS A 181 12.16 45.15 -37.93
C LYS A 181 12.96 46.28 -37.29
N LEU A 182 14.07 45.95 -36.63
CA LEU A 182 14.94 46.97 -36.03
C LEU A 182 15.53 47.91 -37.09
N ALA A 183 15.90 47.39 -38.26
CA ALA A 183 16.39 48.19 -39.37
C ALA A 183 15.30 49.07 -39.98
N ASP A 184 14.06 48.60 -40.05
CA ASP A 184 12.93 49.35 -40.57
C ASP A 184 12.51 50.47 -39.60
N ASP A 185 12.43 50.19 -38.30
CA ASP A 185 12.16 51.20 -37.26
C ASP A 185 13.24 52.29 -37.26
N LEU A 186 14.52 51.91 -37.41
CA LEU A 186 15.62 52.86 -37.52
C LEU A 186 15.59 53.65 -38.83
N LYS A 187 15.12 53.09 -39.95
CA LYS A 187 14.89 53.85 -41.19
C LYS A 187 13.78 54.88 -41.03
N VAL A 188 12.69 54.51 -40.34
CA VAL A 188 11.56 55.42 -40.06
C VAL A 188 12.00 56.58 -39.18
N ILE A 189 12.81 56.31 -38.14
CA ILE A 189 13.31 57.35 -37.21
C ILE A 189 14.39 58.23 -37.86
N THR A 190 15.21 57.67 -38.75
CA THR A 190 16.30 58.41 -39.43
C THR A 190 15.83 59.17 -40.68
N GLY A 191 14.54 59.09 -41.03
CA GLY A 191 13.92 59.94 -42.06
C GLY A 191 14.42 59.73 -43.49
N ASN A 192 14.92 58.52 -43.82
CA ASN A 192 15.40 58.21 -45.17
C ASN A 192 14.30 57.49 -45.98
N ARG A 193 13.47 58.28 -46.68
CA ARG A 193 12.56 57.79 -47.73
C ARG A 193 13.32 57.79 -49.05
N ASP A 194 13.60 56.59 -49.56
CA ASP A 194 13.68 56.25 -51.00
C ASP A 194 13.41 54.75 -51.16
#